data_AF-A0A530GGP5-F1
#
_entry.id   AF-A0A530GGP5-F1
#
_cell.length_a   1.000
_cell.length_b   1.000
_cell.length_c   1.000
_cell.angle_alpha   90.00
_cell.angle_beta   90.00
_cell.angle_gamma   90.00
#
_symmetry.space_group_name_H-M   'P 1'
#
loop_
_entity.id
_entity.type
_entity.pdbx_description
1 polymer ?
#
loop_
_entity_poly.entity_id
_entity_poly.type
_entity_poly.pdbx_seq_one_letter_code
_entity_poly.pdbx_strand_id
1 'polypeptide(L)'
;LTVSSVVGGFRIVLTNRLTLCYAFASTFIFAAMFGFISSAQQIYIDIFHVGELFPLIFAGVAAVLAFSNYLNSRLVGQIGMRRLSQGALLIFLCISLAWLVVSLEMQMPLWLFITFFAGAMLPF
;
A
#
# COMPACT_ATOMS: atom_id res chain seq x y z
N LEU A 1 6.85 33.60 11.31
CA LEU A 1 7.20 32.17 11.53
C LEU A 1 8.68 32.09 11.83
N THR A 2 9.07 31.96 13.10
CA THR A 2 10.46 32.03 13.55
C THR A 2 11.12 30.66 13.42
N VAL A 3 12.35 30.58 12.90
CA VAL A 3 13.11 29.33 12.73
C VAL A 3 13.16 28.50 14.02
N SER A 4 13.22 29.18 15.18
CA SER A 4 13.16 28.55 16.50
C SER A 4 11.87 27.76 16.76
N SER A 5 10.73 28.17 16.21
CA SER A 5 9.46 27.47 16.33
C SER A 5 9.43 26.19 15.48
N VAL A 6 10.07 26.21 14.31
CA VAL A 6 10.19 25.03 13.43
C VAL A 6 11.11 23.98 14.05
N VAL A 7 12.29 24.39 14.54
CA VAL A 7 13.24 23.49 15.21
C VAL A 7 12.65 22.92 16.52
N GLY A 8 11.93 23.75 17.28
CA GLY A 8 11.18 23.31 18.47
C GLY A 8 10.13 22.26 18.14
N GLY A 9 9.37 22.44 17.06
CA GLY A 9 8.40 21.47 16.57
C GLY A 9 9.03 20.13 16.16
N PHE A 10 10.14 20.16 15.41
CA PHE A 10 10.89 18.95 15.05
C PHE A 10 11.41 18.20 16.27
N ARG A 11 11.92 18.91 17.28
CA ARG A 11 12.38 18.31 18.53
C ARG A 11 11.23 17.59 19.26
N ILE A 12 10.03 18.18 19.30
CA ILE A 12 8.86 17.57 19.93
C ILE A 12 8.45 16.28 19.21
N VAL A 13 8.40 16.31 17.87
CA VAL A 13 8.08 15.13 17.04
C VAL A 13 9.10 14.01 17.23
N LEU A 14 10.39 14.34 17.22
CA LEU A 14 11.49 13.37 17.39
C LEU A 14 11.64 12.87 18.83
N THR A 15 11.17 13.61 19.83
CA THR A 15 11.23 13.16 21.23
C THR A 15 10.03 12.28 21.60
N ASN A 16 8.91 12.43 20.88
CA ASN A 16 7.71 11.64 21.13
C ASN A 16 7.79 10.26 20.46
N ARG A 17 8.03 9.21 21.26
CA ARG A 17 8.10 7.82 20.82
C ARG A 17 6.86 7.38 20.02
N LEU A 18 5.66 7.83 20.40
CA LEU A 18 4.44 7.46 19.67
C LEU A 18 4.46 8.03 18.25
N THR A 19 4.78 9.31 18.11
CA THR A 19 4.86 9.97 16.80
C THR A 19 5.93 9.34 15.91
N LEU A 20 7.10 9.03 16.48
CA LEU A 20 8.15 8.30 15.77
C LEU A 20 7.70 6.91 15.33
N CYS A 21 7.08 6.11 16.21
CA CYS A 21 6.58 4.78 15.85
C CYS A 21 5.55 4.84 14.72
N TYR A 22 4.60 5.79 14.77
CA TYR A 22 3.63 5.98 13.70
C TYR A 22 4.28 6.46 12.39
N ALA A 23 5.29 7.32 12.46
CA ALA A 23 6.05 7.76 11.30
C ALA A 23 6.85 6.62 10.65
N PHE A 24 7.47 5.75 11.45
CA PHE A 24 8.14 4.56 10.93
C PHE A 24 7.15 3.58 10.34
N ALA A 25 6.02 3.32 11.01
CA ALA A 25 4.97 2.45 10.49
C ALA A 25 4.45 2.94 9.13
N SER A 26 4.15 4.24 8.98
CA SER A 26 3.73 4.79 7.69
C SER A 26 4.84 4.69 6.65
N THR A 27 6.10 4.93 7.03
CA THR A 27 7.24 4.80 6.12
C THR A 27 7.38 3.36 5.61
N PHE A 28 7.26 2.36 6.47
CA PHE A 28 7.32 0.95 6.06
C PHE A 28 6.17 0.56 5.14
N ILE A 29 4.95 1.04 5.40
CA ILE A 29 3.79 0.82 4.53
C ILE A 29 4.06 1.41 3.13
N PHE A 30 4.50 2.68 3.07
CA PHE A 30 4.83 3.31 1.80
C PHE A 30 6.00 2.62 1.09
N ALA A 31 7.03 2.22 1.82
CA ALA A 31 8.16 1.50 1.25
C ALA A 31 7.73 0.16 0.62
N ALA A 32 6.87 -0.60 1.30
CA ALA A 32 6.30 -1.82 0.74
C ALA A 32 5.50 -1.53 -0.54
N MET A 33 4.60 -0.53 -0.50
CA MET A 33 3.79 -0.11 -1.64
C MET A 33 4.66 0.26 -2.86
N PHE A 34 5.68 1.10 -2.68
CA PHE A 34 6.59 1.48 -3.76
C PHE A 34 7.47 0.33 -4.25
N GLY A 35 7.91 -0.55 -3.35
CA GLY A 35 8.62 -1.78 -3.72
C GLY A 35 7.79 -2.66 -4.64
N PHE A 36 6.50 -2.81 -4.34
CA PHE A 36 5.56 -3.53 -5.20
C PHE A 36 5.35 -2.85 -6.55
N ILE A 37 5.15 -1.52 -6.59
CA ILE A 37 4.97 -0.78 -7.86
C ILE A 37 6.20 -0.92 -8.76
N SER A 38 7.41 -0.80 -8.19
CA SER A 38 8.66 -0.94 -8.95
C SER A 38 8.86 -2.36 -9.48
N SER A 39 8.50 -3.38 -8.68
CA SER A 39 8.65 -4.78 -9.08
C SER A 39 7.55 -5.23 -10.04
N ALA A 40 6.38 -4.59 -10.02
CA ALA A 40 5.26 -4.94 -10.88
C ALA A 40 5.64 -4.80 -12.36
N GLN A 41 6.20 -3.66 -12.78
CA GLN A 41 6.62 -3.47 -14.17
C GLN A 41 7.58 -4.56 -14.64
N GLN A 42 8.54 -4.93 -13.79
CA GLN A 42 9.51 -5.97 -14.09
C GLN A 42 8.83 -7.35 -14.22
N ILE A 43 7.90 -7.68 -13.33
CA ILE A 43 7.12 -8.93 -13.39
C ILE A 43 6.22 -9.00 -14.64
N TYR A 44 5.52 -7.92 -14.99
CA TYR A 44 4.63 -7.90 -16.15
C TYR A 44 5.37 -8.03 -17.49
N ILE A 45 6.55 -7.42 -17.60
CA ILE A 45 7.36 -7.41 -18.83
C ILE A 45 8.22 -8.66 -18.94
N ASP A 46 9.00 -9.01 -17.90
CA ASP A 46 9.99 -10.10 -17.98
C ASP A 46 9.36 -11.49 -17.82
N ILE A 47 8.33 -11.64 -16.96
CA ILE A 47 7.73 -12.95 -16.67
C ILE A 47 6.53 -13.21 -17.59
N PHE A 48 5.62 -12.25 -17.70
CA PHE A 48 4.38 -12.45 -18.43
C PHE A 48 4.44 -12.05 -19.91
N HIS A 49 5.52 -11.41 -20.37
CA HIS A 49 5.69 -10.94 -21.76
C HIS A 49 4.54 -10.05 -22.27
N VAL A 50 3.77 -9.46 -21.34
CA VAL A 50 2.62 -8.60 -21.65
C VAL A 50 3.13 -7.16 -21.76
N GLY A 51 3.91 -6.91 -22.81
CA GLY A 51 4.59 -5.62 -23.01
C GLY A 51 3.61 -4.47 -23.29
N GLU A 52 2.71 -4.62 -24.26
CA GLU A 52 1.86 -3.52 -24.73
C GLU A 52 0.57 -3.32 -23.89
N LEU A 53 0.06 -4.36 -23.23
CA LEU A 53 -1.17 -4.28 -22.42
C LEU A 53 -0.90 -3.88 -20.96
N PHE A 54 0.38 -3.84 -20.53
CA PHE A 54 0.75 -3.43 -19.17
C PHE A 54 0.14 -2.08 -18.75
N PRO A 55 0.23 -0.99 -19.55
CA PRO A 55 -0.33 0.30 -19.16
C PRO A 55 -1.85 0.24 -18.94
N LEU A 56 -2.57 -0.58 -19.72
CA LEU A 56 -4.01 -0.75 -19.61
C LEU A 56 -4.39 -1.47 -18.31
N ILE A 57 -3.68 -2.55 -17.98
CA ILE A 57 -3.87 -3.32 -16.75
C ILE A 57 -3.52 -2.46 -15.53
N PHE A 58 -2.39 -1.77 -15.59
CA PHE A 58 -1.94 -0.88 -14.52
C PHE A 58 -2.90 0.29 -14.30
N ALA A 59 -3.46 0.87 -15.38
CA ALA A 59 -4.50 1.89 -15.28
C ALA A 59 -5.77 1.35 -14.61
N GLY A 60 -6.16 0.10 -14.89
CA GLY A 60 -7.27 -0.56 -14.21
C GLY A 60 -7.03 -0.70 -12.70
N VAL A 61 -5.83 -1.12 -12.30
CA VAL A 61 -5.48 -1.22 -10.87
C VAL A 61 -5.39 0.17 -10.23
N ALA A 62 -4.84 1.17 -10.92
CA ALA A 62 -4.80 2.54 -10.46
C ALA A 62 -6.21 3.13 -10.24
N ALA A 63 -7.18 2.77 -11.09
CA ALA A 63 -8.58 3.16 -10.90
C ALA A 63 -9.20 2.52 -9.64
N VAL A 64 -8.89 1.24 -9.37
CA VAL A 64 -9.31 0.56 -8.13
C VAL A 64 -8.68 1.21 -6.91
N LEU A 65 -7.38 1.53 -6.97
CA LEU A 65 -6.67 2.24 -5.90
C LEU A 65 -7.26 3.63 -5.64
N ALA A 66 -7.58 4.38 -6.70
CA ALA A 66 -8.23 5.69 -6.58
C ALA A 66 -9.63 5.58 -5.95
N PHE A 67 -10.41 4.57 -6.35
CA PHE A 67 -11.71 4.30 -5.75
C PHE A 67 -11.58 3.91 -4.27
N SER A 68 -10.58 3.09 -3.92
CA SER A 68 -10.34 2.69 -2.54
C SER A 68 -9.92 3.87 -1.66
N ASN A 69 -9.05 4.75 -2.15
CA ASN A 69 -8.67 5.97 -1.44
C ASN A 69 -9.87 6.89 -1.19
N TYR A 70 -10.77 7.01 -2.19
CA TYR A 70 -12.03 7.73 -2.01
C TYR A 70 -12.91 7.07 -0.94
N LEU A 71 -13.03 5.73 -0.94
CA LEU A 71 -13.78 4.99 0.06
C LEU A 71 -13.16 5.14 1.47
N ASN A 72 -11.83 5.05 1.58
CA ASN A 72 -11.07 5.26 2.82
C ASN A 72 -11.32 6.64 3.41
N SER A 73 -11.37 7.69 2.58
CA SER A 73 -11.70 9.05 3.03
C SER A 73 -13.11 9.19 3.62
N ARG A 74 -14.10 8.43 3.10
CA ARG A 74 -15.47 8.39 3.64
C ARG A 74 -15.58 7.51 4.89
N LEU A 75 -14.96 6.33 4.84
CA LEU A 75 -14.95 5.35 5.93
C LEU A 75 -14.26 5.91 7.18
N VAL A 76 -13.21 6.73 7.02
CA VAL A 76 -12.53 7.35 8.17
C VAL A 76 -13.44 8.29 8.94
N GLY A 77 -14.35 8.99 8.24
CA GLY A 77 -15.33 9.88 8.83
C GLY A 77 -16.43 9.15 9.64
N GLN A 78 -16.70 7.87 9.31
CA GLN A 78 -17.73 7.07 9.97
C GLN A 78 -17.18 6.13 11.05
N ILE A 79 -16.01 5.50 10.82
CA ILE A 79 -15.45 4.42 11.64
C ILE A 79 -14.33 4.93 12.57
N GLY A 80 -13.73 6.08 12.24
CA GLY A 80 -12.63 6.69 12.98
C GLY A 80 -11.25 6.17 12.59
N MET A 81 -10.25 7.06 12.62
CA MET A 81 -8.86 6.84 12.17
C MET A 81 -8.19 5.59 12.74
N ARG A 82 -8.40 5.28 14.03
CA ARG A 82 -7.67 4.21 14.73
C ARG A 82 -8.07 2.82 14.27
N ARG A 83 -9.38 2.56 14.15
CA ARG A 83 -9.90 1.24 13.76
C ARG A 83 -9.72 0.99 12.27
N LEU A 84 -9.88 2.03 11.46
CA LEU A 84 -9.68 1.93 10.01
C LEU A 84 -8.23 1.54 9.67
N SER A 85 -7.25 2.25 10.24
CA SER A 85 -5.84 1.99 9.96
C SER A 85 -5.39 0.60 10.43
N GLN A 86 -5.82 0.14 11.61
CA GLN A 86 -5.49 -1.21 12.08
C GLN A 86 -6.19 -2.31 11.26
N GLY A 87 -7.45 -2.09 10.85
CA GLY A 87 -8.17 -2.99 9.97
C GLY A 87 -7.54 -3.10 8.58
N ALA A 88 -7.16 -1.97 8.00
CA ALA A 88 -6.44 -1.90 6.72
C ALA A 88 -5.12 -2.67 6.77
N LEU A 89 -4.31 -2.45 7.81
CA LEU A 89 -3.05 -3.18 8.02
C LEU A 89 -3.26 -4.69 8.16
N LEU A 90 -4.29 -5.13 8.89
CA LEU A 90 -4.63 -6.54 9.03
C LEU A 90 -5.08 -7.16 7.71
N ILE A 91 -5.95 -6.47 6.95
CA ILE A 91 -6.40 -6.93 5.64
C ILE A 91 -5.20 -7.04 4.70
N PHE A 92 -4.34 -6.03 4.65
CA PHE A 92 -3.13 -6.06 3.84
C PHE A 92 -2.21 -7.23 4.21
N LEU A 93 -2.00 -7.48 5.50
CA LEU A 93 -1.19 -8.60 5.98
C LEU A 93 -1.80 -9.94 5.56
N CYS A 94 -3.11 -10.12 5.73
CA CYS A 94 -3.82 -11.35 5.32
C CYS A 94 -3.71 -11.60 3.82
N ILE A 95 -3.90 -10.56 2.99
CA ILE A 95 -3.79 -10.66 1.54
C ILE A 95 -2.35 -10.98 1.14
N SER A 96 -1.36 -10.33 1.76
CA SER A 96 0.07 -10.58 1.48
C SER A 96 0.49 -12.00 1.88
N LEU A 97 0.00 -12.52 3.01
CA LEU A 97 0.24 -13.90 3.43
C LEU A 97 -0.43 -14.91 2.51
N ALA A 98 -1.69 -14.67 2.12
CA ALA A 98 -2.38 -15.52 1.15
C ALA A 98 -1.65 -15.54 -0.19
N TRP A 99 -1.16 -14.36 -0.63
CA TRP A 99 -0.39 -14.24 -1.86
C TRP A 99 0.91 -15.03 -1.80
N LEU A 100 1.64 -14.95 -0.68
CA LEU A 100 2.85 -15.72 -0.43
C LEU A 100 2.59 -17.24 -0.51
N VAL A 101 1.56 -17.73 0.18
CA VAL A 101 1.22 -19.17 0.21
C VAL A 101 0.88 -19.67 -1.19
N VAL A 102 0.04 -18.93 -1.92
CA VAL A 102 -0.34 -19.29 -3.30
C VAL A 102 0.86 -19.28 -4.24
N SER A 103 1.79 -18.33 -4.06
CA SER A 103 3.01 -18.25 -4.85
C SER A 103 3.98 -19.42 -4.61
N LEU A 104 3.89 -20.11 -3.47
CA LEU A 104 4.72 -21.28 -3.16
C LEU A 104 4.16 -22.58 -3.74
N GLU A 105 2.83 -22.68 -3.86
CA GLU A 105 2.13 -23.89 -4.29
C GLU A 105 1.92 -23.96 -5.82
N MET A 106 1.85 -22.82 -6.52
CA MET A 106 1.45 -22.77 -7.93
C MET A 106 2.23 -21.75 -8.76
N GLN A 107 2.51 -22.06 -10.03
CA GLN A 107 2.91 -21.06 -11.02
C GLN A 107 1.76 -20.06 -11.21
N MET A 108 1.95 -18.86 -10.67
CA MET A 108 0.90 -17.87 -10.55
C MET A 108 0.46 -17.36 -11.93
N PRO A 109 -0.80 -17.55 -12.36
CA PRO A 109 -1.28 -17.00 -13.61
C PRO A 109 -1.54 -15.50 -13.48
N LEU A 110 -1.45 -14.78 -14.61
CA LEU A 110 -1.49 -13.31 -14.67
C LEU A 110 -2.73 -12.71 -14.00
N TRP A 111 -3.89 -13.34 -14.19
CA TRP A 111 -5.16 -12.91 -13.58
C TRP A 111 -5.13 -12.99 -12.06
N LEU A 112 -4.52 -14.03 -11.50
CA LEU A 112 -4.37 -14.21 -10.05
C LEU A 112 -3.40 -13.16 -9.48
N PHE A 113 -2.34 -12.86 -10.22
CA PHE A 113 -1.40 -11.81 -9.84
C PHE A 113 -2.10 -10.44 -9.79
N ILE A 114 -2.91 -10.09 -10.80
CA ILE A 114 -3.67 -8.83 -10.82
C ILE A 114 -4.65 -8.76 -9.65
N THR A 115 -5.38 -9.83 -9.34
CA THR A 115 -6.36 -9.82 -8.25
C THR A 115 -5.69 -9.68 -6.88
N PHE A 116 -4.57 -10.36 -6.64
CA PHE A 116 -3.78 -10.17 -5.42
C PHE A 116 -3.18 -8.76 -5.35
N PHE A 117 -2.66 -8.25 -6.47
CA PHE A 117 -2.06 -6.92 -6.55
C PHE A 117 -3.10 -5.81 -6.28
N ALA A 118 -4.26 -5.86 -6.93
CA ALA A 118 -5.36 -4.95 -6.66
C ALA A 118 -5.89 -5.11 -5.22
N GLY A 119 -6.00 -6.35 -4.74
CA GLY A 119 -6.44 -6.67 -3.38
C GLY A 119 -5.54 -6.08 -2.31
N ALA A 120 -4.22 -6.19 -2.47
CA ALA A 120 -3.24 -5.65 -1.53
C ALA A 120 -3.21 -4.11 -1.53
N MET A 121 -3.59 -3.48 -2.64
CA MET A 121 -3.68 -2.03 -2.81
C MET A 121 -4.99 -1.43 -2.26
N LEU A 122 -6.08 -2.19 -2.21
CA LEU A 122 -7.38 -1.74 -1.68
C LEU A 122 -7.36 -1.20 -0.24
N PRO A 123 -6.70 -1.82 0.75
CA PRO A 123 -6.75 -1.33 2.13
C PRO A 123 -6.05 0.01 2.35
N PHE A 124 -5.33 0.57 1.36
CA PHE A 124 -4.60 1.84 1.48
C PHE A 124 -5.25 2.99 0.71
#